data_AF-A0A024EHQ4-F1
#
_entry.id   AF-A0A024EHQ4-F1
#
_cell.length_a   1.000
_cell.length_b   1.000
_cell.length_c   1.000
_cell.angle_alpha   90.00
_cell.angle_beta   90.00
_cell.angle_gamma   90.00
#
_symmetry.space_group_name_H-M   'P 1'
#
loop_
_entity.id
_entity.type
_entity.pdbx_description
1 polymer ?
#
loop_
_entity_poly.entity_id
_entity_poly.type
_entity_poly.pdbx_seq_one_letter_code
_entity_poly.pdbx_strand_id
1 'polypeptide(L)'
;MLSDGVQVEVQARVGHGGVTQVFIGIYADGGGAICEEFHDRAVGEYYCSALKWGAQRARELVADSQAFVAPHRVQLTLAPVITDEPTLALRRMEMTERERLKIRSEDAWSEYLAAKAAMLELMRATKVDPGVWADHKDRLRQAIDRRISVQRAYLR
;
A
#
# COMPACT_ATOMS: atom_id res chain seq x y z
N MET A 1 -15.69 14.83 -10.67
CA MET A 1 -14.33 14.89 -10.10
C MET A 1 -14.33 14.07 -8.82
N LEU A 2 -13.35 13.19 -8.66
CA LEU A 2 -13.16 12.32 -7.52
C LEU A 2 -12.32 13.03 -6.43
N SER A 3 -12.23 12.44 -5.24
CA SER A 3 -11.54 13.04 -4.08
C SER A 3 -10.02 13.18 -4.24
N ASP A 4 -9.42 12.42 -5.15
CA ASP A 4 -8.01 12.43 -5.52
C ASP A 4 -7.69 13.40 -6.68
N GLY A 5 -8.68 14.15 -7.15
CA GLY A 5 -8.53 15.08 -8.26
C GLY A 5 -8.77 14.49 -9.65
N VAL A 6 -8.99 13.17 -9.76
CA VAL A 6 -9.29 12.52 -11.04
C VAL A 6 -10.63 13.03 -11.59
N GLN A 7 -10.65 13.37 -12.87
CA GLN A 7 -11.83 13.84 -13.58
C GLN A 7 -12.35 12.73 -14.48
N VAL A 8 -13.66 12.52 -14.46
CA VAL A 8 -14.36 11.53 -15.27
C VAL A 8 -15.41 12.25 -16.09
N GLU A 9 -15.35 12.06 -17.39
CA GLU A 9 -16.28 12.61 -18.35
C GLU A 9 -16.97 11.47 -19.10
N VAL A 10 -18.31 11.49 -19.11
CA VAL A 10 -19.11 10.52 -19.86
C VAL A 10 -20.12 11.29 -20.68
N GLN A 11 -20.01 11.15 -21.99
CA GLN A 11 -20.91 11.80 -22.93
C GLN A 11 -21.59 10.76 -23.80
N ALA A 12 -22.82 11.05 -24.22
CA ALA A 12 -23.54 10.25 -25.19
C ALA A 12 -24.10 11.14 -26.29
N ARG A 13 -24.06 10.65 -27.53
CA ARG A 13 -24.65 11.31 -28.70
C ARG A 13 -25.31 10.27 -29.60
N VAL A 14 -26.23 10.69 -30.45
CA VAL A 14 -26.74 9.85 -31.54
C VAL A 14 -25.96 10.17 -32.81
N GLY A 15 -25.32 9.16 -33.38
CA GLY A 15 -24.56 9.24 -34.61
C GLY A 15 -25.44 9.17 -35.86
N HIS A 16 -24.81 9.25 -37.03
CA HIS A 16 -25.49 9.08 -38.32
C HIS A 16 -25.98 7.63 -38.43
N GLY A 17 -27.29 7.45 -38.66
CA GLY A 17 -27.94 6.12 -38.64
C GLY A 17 -28.67 5.76 -37.34
N GLY A 18 -28.76 6.68 -36.37
CA GLY A 18 -29.56 6.48 -35.16
C GLY A 18 -28.90 5.61 -34.08
N VAL A 19 -27.63 5.27 -34.27
CA VAL A 19 -26.80 4.55 -33.29
C VAL A 19 -26.43 5.49 -32.16
N THR A 20 -26.72 5.12 -30.91
CA THR A 20 -26.23 5.85 -29.75
C THR A 20 -24.77 5.51 -29.52
N GLN A 21 -23.94 6.54 -29.40
CA GLN A 21 -22.50 6.47 -29.21
C GLN A 21 -22.16 7.06 -27.84
N VAL A 22 -21.20 6.46 -27.14
CA VAL A 22 -20.75 6.89 -25.82
C VAL A 22 -19.25 7.16 -25.88
N PHE A 23 -18.85 8.31 -25.33
CA PHE A 23 -17.46 8.67 -25.10
C PHE A 23 -17.20 8.71 -23.59
N ILE A 24 -16.07 8.14 -23.18
CA ILE A 24 -15.64 8.07 -21.78
C ILE A 24 -14.21 8.60 -21.72
N GLY A 25 -13.98 9.66 -20.95
CA GLY A 25 -12.66 10.23 -20.69
C GLY A 25 -12.34 10.20 -19.20
N ILE A 26 -11.12 9.80 -18.85
CA ILE A 26 -10.58 9.83 -17.50
C ILE A 26 -9.29 10.62 -17.53
N TYR A 27 -9.22 11.68 -16.73
CA TYR A 27 -8.13 12.64 -16.71
C TYR A 27 -7.56 12.79 -15.30
N ALA A 28 -6.24 12.92 -15.21
CA ALA A 28 -5.54 13.26 -13.97
C ALA A 28 -5.90 14.68 -13.50
N ASP A 29 -5.50 15.04 -12.28
CA ASP A 29 -5.71 16.37 -11.70
C ASP A 29 -5.14 17.52 -12.57
N GLY A 30 -4.02 17.27 -13.25
CA GLY A 30 -3.39 18.18 -14.21
C GLY A 30 -3.99 18.16 -15.62
N GLY A 31 -5.10 17.44 -15.84
CA GLY A 31 -5.78 17.33 -17.14
C GLY A 31 -5.15 16.35 -18.13
N GLY A 32 -4.09 15.62 -17.73
CA GLY A 32 -3.50 14.57 -18.57
C GLY A 32 -4.43 13.37 -18.72
N ALA A 33 -4.56 12.83 -19.93
CA ALA A 33 -5.39 11.67 -20.20
C ALA A 33 -4.81 10.41 -19.53
N ILE A 34 -5.62 9.77 -18.69
CA ILE A 34 -5.34 8.44 -18.12
C ILE A 34 -5.91 7.37 -19.05
N CYS A 35 -7.15 7.56 -19.51
CA CYS A 35 -7.83 6.64 -20.41
C CYS A 35 -8.93 7.36 -21.19
N GLU A 36 -9.08 7.05 -22.48
CA GLU A 36 -10.18 7.51 -23.31
C GLU A 36 -10.76 6.31 -24.08
N GLU A 37 -12.07 6.11 -24.00
CA GLU A 37 -12.78 5.05 -24.72
C GLU A 37 -13.96 5.62 -25.53
N PHE A 38 -14.24 5.00 -26.66
CA PHE A 38 -15.37 5.30 -27.53
C PHE A 38 -16.11 4.02 -27.89
N HIS A 39 -17.44 4.03 -27.77
CA HIS A 39 -18.28 2.85 -27.96
C HIS A 39 -19.54 3.16 -28.75
N ASP A 40 -19.78 2.37 -29.80
CA ASP A 40 -21.10 2.27 -30.43
C ASP A 40 -21.98 1.30 -29.64
N ARG A 41 -23.18 1.72 -29.29
CA ARG A 41 -24.08 0.94 -28.44
C ARG A 41 -25.10 0.17 -29.26
N ALA A 42 -26.23 0.81 -29.58
CA ALA A 42 -27.29 0.25 -30.40
C ALA A 42 -28.12 1.36 -31.04
N VAL A 43 -28.79 1.01 -32.14
CA VAL A 43 -29.79 1.87 -32.77
C VAL A 43 -30.97 2.03 -31.80
N GLY A 44 -31.37 3.27 -31.54
CA GLY A 44 -32.53 3.58 -30.70
C GLY A 44 -32.34 3.34 -29.19
N GLU A 45 -31.12 3.07 -28.71
CA GLU A 45 -30.86 3.05 -27.26
C GLU A 45 -31.04 4.45 -26.68
N TYR A 46 -31.84 4.56 -25.61
CA TYR A 46 -32.04 5.83 -24.92
C TYR A 46 -30.76 6.34 -24.27
N TYR A 47 -30.55 7.66 -24.33
CA TYR A 47 -29.42 8.34 -23.69
C TYR A 47 -29.22 7.96 -22.22
N CYS A 48 -30.31 7.84 -21.46
CA CYS A 48 -30.22 7.50 -20.05
C CYS A 48 -29.62 6.10 -19.80
N SER A 49 -29.90 5.13 -20.68
CA SER A 49 -29.31 3.79 -20.62
C SER A 49 -27.83 3.81 -21.02
N ALA A 50 -27.52 4.50 -22.12
CA ALA A 50 -26.16 4.65 -22.62
C ALA A 50 -25.24 5.37 -21.61
N LEU A 51 -25.71 6.46 -20.99
CA LEU A 51 -24.98 7.20 -19.96
C LEU A 51 -24.82 6.39 -18.66
N LYS A 52 -25.84 5.63 -18.23
CA LYS A 52 -25.72 4.73 -17.08
C LYS A 52 -24.64 3.68 -17.31
N TRP A 53 -24.63 3.08 -18.50
CA TRP A 53 -23.58 2.14 -18.87
C TRP A 53 -22.21 2.81 -18.91
N GLY A 54 -22.09 3.98 -19.54
CA GLY A 54 -20.82 4.72 -19.62
C GLY A 54 -20.28 5.09 -18.24
N ALA A 55 -21.15 5.51 -17.32
CA ALA A 55 -20.78 5.81 -15.94
C ALA A 55 -20.29 4.56 -15.18
N GLN A 56 -20.90 3.40 -15.44
CA GLN A 56 -20.44 2.14 -14.86
C GLN A 56 -19.08 1.72 -15.41
N ARG A 57 -18.91 1.80 -16.73
CA ARG A 57 -17.63 1.49 -17.41
C ARG A 57 -16.52 2.41 -16.92
N ALA A 58 -16.80 3.71 -16.74
CA ALA A 58 -15.84 4.66 -16.19
C ALA A 58 -15.38 4.28 -14.77
N ARG A 59 -16.27 3.75 -13.92
CA ARG A 59 -15.89 3.27 -12.57
C ARG A 59 -14.94 2.07 -12.62
N GLU A 60 -15.18 1.14 -13.55
CA GLU A 60 -14.31 -0.01 -13.76
C GLU A 60 -12.92 0.45 -14.18
N LEU A 61 -12.84 1.34 -15.17
CA LEU A 61 -11.58 1.91 -15.64
C LEU A 61 -10.82 2.66 -14.55
N VAL A 62 -11.52 3.43 -13.71
CA VAL A 62 -10.89 4.10 -12.56
C VAL A 62 -10.34 3.06 -11.58
N ALA A 63 -11.10 2.01 -11.26
CA ALA A 63 -10.65 0.97 -10.34
C ALA A 63 -9.41 0.22 -10.87
N ASP A 64 -9.38 -0.06 -12.18
CA ASP A 64 -8.25 -0.71 -12.85
C ASP A 64 -7.01 0.21 -12.94
N SER A 65 -7.22 1.52 -13.02
CA SER A 65 -6.14 2.51 -13.11
C SER A 65 -5.55 2.89 -11.74
N GLN A 66 -6.22 2.54 -10.64
CA GLN A 66 -5.69 2.80 -9.30
C GLN A 66 -4.49 1.90 -9.05
N ALA A 67 -3.36 2.52 -8.69
CA ALA A 67 -2.21 1.77 -8.20
C ALA A 67 -2.65 0.88 -7.03
N PHE A 68 -2.25 -0.39 -7.05
CA PHE A 68 -2.53 -1.29 -5.95
C PHE A 68 -1.95 -0.69 -4.65
N VAL A 69 -2.85 -0.20 -3.79
CA VAL A 69 -2.50 0.19 -2.44
C VAL A 69 -2.78 -1.02 -1.57
N ALA A 70 -1.70 -1.69 -1.14
CA ALA A 70 -1.85 -2.79 -0.19
C ALA A 70 -2.68 -2.30 1.01
N PRO A 71 -3.77 -3.01 1.41
CA PRO A 71 -4.66 -2.56 2.49
C PRO A 71 -3.99 -2.54 3.86
N HIS A 72 -2.75 -3.00 3.93
CA HIS A 72 -1.90 -2.98 5.11
C HIS A 72 -0.88 -1.86 4.91
N ARG A 73 -0.81 -0.92 5.87
CA ARG A 73 0.27 0.07 6.00
C ARG A 73 1.59 -0.65 5.70
N VAL A 74 2.33 -0.21 4.68
CA VAL A 74 3.65 -0.75 4.33
C VAL A 74 4.41 -0.93 5.64
N GLN A 75 4.65 -2.19 6.00
CA GLN A 75 5.29 -2.53 7.25
C GLN A 75 6.77 -2.19 7.07
N LEU A 76 7.13 -0.92 7.29
CA LEU A 76 8.51 -0.41 7.31
C LEU A 76 9.32 -0.97 8.48
N THR A 77 8.85 -2.01 9.17
CA THR A 77 9.75 -2.83 9.97
C THR A 77 10.55 -3.65 8.98
N LEU A 78 11.67 -3.09 8.53
CA LEU A 78 12.79 -3.87 8.00
C LEU A 78 12.95 -5.06 8.94
N ALA A 79 12.54 -6.25 8.49
CA ALA A 79 13.06 -7.45 9.11
C ALA A 79 14.59 -7.33 9.03
N PRO A 80 15.33 -7.72 10.08
CA PRO A 80 16.78 -7.66 10.03
C PRO A 80 17.25 -8.30 8.72
N VAL A 81 18.08 -7.59 7.96
CA VAL A 81 18.65 -8.13 6.73
C VAL A 81 19.58 -9.25 7.15
N ILE A 82 19.14 -10.49 6.95
CA ILE A 82 19.91 -11.69 7.26
C ILE A 82 20.84 -11.90 6.08
N THR A 83 22.13 -11.60 6.27
CA THR A 83 23.17 -11.85 5.26
C THR A 83 23.82 -13.23 5.41
N ASP A 84 23.52 -13.93 6.50
CA ASP A 84 24.06 -15.24 6.80
C ASP A 84 23.26 -16.34 6.07
N GLU A 85 23.88 -16.96 5.06
CA GLU A 85 23.26 -18.00 4.23
C GLU A 85 22.75 -19.22 5.02
N PRO A 86 23.44 -19.75 6.05
CA PRO A 86 22.89 -20.85 6.84
C PRO A 86 21.65 -20.43 7.64
N THR A 87 21.61 -19.20 8.18
CA THR A 87 20.40 -18.66 8.83
C THR A 87 19.25 -18.49 7.83
N LEU A 88 19.53 -18.06 6.60
CA LEU A 88 18.53 -18.00 5.52
C LEU A 88 18.01 -19.39 5.14
N ALA A 89 18.90 -20.38 5.02
CA ALA A 89 18.55 -21.74 4.67
C ALA A 89 17.64 -22.38 5.73
N LEU A 90 17.98 -22.25 7.02
CA LEU A 90 17.14 -22.72 8.13
C LEU A 90 15.75 -22.07 8.13
N ARG A 91 15.67 -20.79 7.77
CA ARG A 91 14.38 -20.06 7.69
C ARG A 91 13.57 -20.39 6.43
N ARG A 92 14.17 -20.97 5.40
CA ARG A 92 13.51 -21.47 4.18
C ARG A 92 12.94 -22.88 4.35
N MET A 93 13.40 -23.64 5.34
CA MET A 93 12.88 -24.99 5.61
C MET A 93 11.43 -24.94 6.14
N GLU A 94 10.68 -26.03 5.98
CA GLU A 94 9.36 -26.19 6.60
C GLU A 94 9.52 -26.21 8.13
N MET A 95 9.39 -25.04 8.75
CA MET A 95 9.38 -24.90 10.20
C MET A 95 7.97 -25.03 10.74
N THR A 96 7.85 -25.66 11.91
CA THR A 96 6.64 -25.62 12.71
C THR A 96 6.32 -24.18 13.13
N GLU A 97 5.04 -23.90 13.40
CA GLU A 97 4.61 -22.57 13.84
C GLU A 97 5.35 -22.13 15.12
N ARG A 98 5.65 -23.07 16.02
CA ARG A 98 6.38 -22.80 17.26
C ARG A 98 7.83 -22.37 17.01
N GLU A 99 8.52 -22.99 16.04
CA GLU A 99 9.88 -22.61 15.65
C GLU A 99 9.91 -21.23 14.98
N ARG A 100 8.91 -20.93 14.15
CA ARG A 100 8.73 -19.59 13.56
C ARG A 100 8.53 -18.52 14.63
N LEU A 101 7.68 -18.79 15.61
CA LEU A 101 7.43 -17.87 16.73
C LEU A 101 8.67 -17.69 17.62
N LYS A 102 9.44 -18.76 17.85
CA LYS A 102 10.72 -18.69 18.58
C LYS A 102 11.71 -17.77 17.86
N ILE A 103 11.93 -17.99 16.57
CA ILE A 103 12.84 -17.15 15.75
C ILE A 103 12.38 -15.70 15.74
N ARG A 104 11.08 -15.45 15.54
CA ARG A 104 10.54 -14.08 15.60
C ARG A 104 10.76 -13.42 16.96
N SER A 105 10.64 -14.20 18.05
CA SER A 105 10.88 -13.72 19.41
C SER A 105 12.34 -13.35 19.61
N GLU A 106 13.27 -14.17 19.12
CA GLU A 106 14.71 -13.91 19.13
C GLU A 106 15.08 -12.68 18.29
N ASP A 107 14.51 -12.53 17.09
CA ASP A 107 14.71 -11.36 16.24
C ASP A 107 14.22 -10.08 16.91
N ALA A 108 13.01 -10.10 17.48
CA ALA A 108 12.46 -8.94 18.17
C ALA A 108 13.27 -8.57 19.42
N TRP A 109 13.87 -9.55 20.09
CA TRP A 109 14.80 -9.32 21.20
C TRP A 109 16.09 -8.64 20.72
N SER A 110 16.68 -9.14 19.64
CA SER A 110 17.88 -8.56 19.03
C SER A 110 17.66 -7.13 18.54
N GLU A 111 16.51 -6.86 17.88
CA GLU A 111 16.12 -5.51 17.46
C GLU A 111 16.00 -4.55 18.65
N TYR A 112 15.41 -4.99 19.77
CA TYR A 112 15.32 -4.20 20.99
C TYR A 112 16.69 -3.90 21.59
N LEU A 113 17.59 -4.89 21.66
CA LEU A 113 18.94 -4.68 22.18
C LEU A 113 19.72 -3.68 21.32
N ALA A 114 19.63 -3.79 19.99
CA ALA A 114 20.26 -2.86 19.06
C ALA A 114 19.72 -1.43 19.23
N ALA A 115 18.39 -1.26 19.29
CA ALA A 115 17.77 0.05 19.49
C ALA A 115 18.14 0.66 20.85
N LYS A 116 18.19 -0.16 21.91
CA LYS A 116 18.62 0.27 23.25
C LYS A 116 20.08 0.72 23.24
N ALA A 117 20.97 -0.06 22.62
CA ALA A 117 22.39 0.29 22.51
C ALA A 117 22.58 1.61 21.75
N ALA A 118 21.92 1.77 20.60
CA ALA A 118 21.97 3.01 19.83
C ALA A 118 21.47 4.23 20.62
N MET A 119 20.40 4.08 21.40
CA MET A 119 19.92 5.15 22.29
C MET A 119 20.95 5.50 23.38
N LEU A 120 21.60 4.51 23.99
CA LEU A 120 22.62 4.74 25.00
C LEU A 120 23.85 5.45 24.42
N GLU A 121 24.28 5.08 23.22
CA GLU A 121 25.37 5.77 22.51
C GLU A 121 24.97 7.23 22.19
N LEU A 122 23.72 7.46 21.76
CA LEU A 122 23.23 8.81 21.53
C LEU A 122 23.21 9.66 22.82
N MET A 123 22.80 9.07 23.95
CA MET A 123 22.82 9.74 25.26
C MET A 123 24.22 10.09 25.75
N ARG A 124 25.25 9.37 25.29
CA ARG A 124 26.66 9.65 25.62
C ARG A 124 27.25 10.78 24.78
N ALA A 125 26.58 11.19 23.69
CA ALA A 125 27.06 12.27 22.84
C ALA A 125 26.91 13.64 23.52
N THR A 126 27.90 14.52 23.31
CA THR A 126 27.95 15.85 23.94
C THR A 126 26.89 16.81 23.38
N LYS A 127 26.46 16.60 22.13
CA LYS A 127 25.42 17.36 21.46
C LYS A 127 24.63 16.42 20.56
N VAL A 128 23.30 16.49 20.65
CA VAL A 128 22.39 15.65 19.88
C VAL A 128 21.39 16.54 19.14
N ASP A 129 21.17 16.24 17.86
CA ASP A 129 20.14 16.88 17.07
C ASP A 129 18.73 16.43 17.56
N PRO A 130 17.75 17.34 17.72
CA PRO A 130 16.41 16.99 18.19
C PRO A 130 15.66 15.98 17.30
N GLY A 131 15.87 16.02 15.98
CA GLY A 131 15.28 15.07 15.04
C GLY A 131 15.86 13.68 15.21
N VAL A 132 17.19 13.58 15.27
CA VAL A 132 17.90 12.32 15.55
C VAL A 132 17.43 11.73 16.89
N TRP A 133 17.31 12.55 17.93
CA TRP A 133 16.77 12.10 19.22
C TRP A 133 15.35 11.53 19.11
N ALA A 134 14.47 12.22 18.38
CA ALA A 134 13.09 11.76 18.16
C ALA A 134 13.06 10.42 17.41
N ASP A 135 13.87 10.26 16.37
CA ASP A 135 13.93 9.04 15.58
C ASP A 135 14.43 7.84 16.40
N HIS A 136 15.50 8.01 17.18
CA HIS A 136 16.01 6.96 18.07
C HIS A 136 14.99 6.60 19.15
N LYS A 137 14.25 7.58 19.68
CA LYS A 137 13.20 7.36 20.68
C LYS A 137 12.04 6.57 20.09
N ASP A 138 11.61 6.92 18.89
CA ASP A 138 10.54 6.21 18.18
C ASP A 138 10.96 4.80 17.80
N ARG A 139 12.21 4.61 17.34
CA ARG A 139 12.75 3.27 17.03
C ARG A 139 12.79 2.37 18.26
N LEU A 140 13.21 2.90 19.42
CA LEU A 140 13.20 2.16 20.68
C LEU A 140 11.79 1.78 21.12
N ARG A 141 10.83 2.72 21.02
CA ARG A 141 9.42 2.45 21.33
C ARG A 141 8.84 1.34 20.46
N GLN A 142 9.04 1.41 19.15
CA GLN A 142 8.59 0.38 18.21
C GLN A 142 9.21 -0.99 18.51
N ALA A 143 10.50 -1.04 18.89
CA ALA A 143 11.15 -2.29 19.25
C ALA A 143 10.58 -2.90 20.55
N ILE A 144 10.23 -2.08 21.54
CA ILE A 144 9.55 -2.52 22.77
C ILE A 144 8.18 -3.13 22.44
N ASP A 145 7.36 -2.42 21.65
CA ASP A 145 6.02 -2.87 21.28
C ASP A 145 6.06 -4.20 20.51
N ARG A 146 6.98 -4.31 19.54
CA ARG A 146 7.20 -5.53 18.75
C ARG A 146 7.62 -6.70 19.63
N ARG A 147 8.58 -6.49 20.55
CA ARG A 147 9.04 -7.53 21.49
C ARG A 147 7.89 -8.04 22.35
N ILE A 148 7.08 -7.14 22.93
CA ILE A 148 5.94 -7.54 23.77
C ILE A 148 4.91 -8.32 22.97
N SER A 149 4.58 -7.86 21.76
CA SER A 149 3.63 -8.53 20.87
C SER A 149 4.06 -9.96 20.51
N VAL A 150 5.31 -10.12 20.08
CA VAL A 150 5.85 -11.43 19.67
C VAL A 150 6.04 -12.36 20.86
N GLN A 151 6.52 -11.87 22.00
CA GLN A 151 6.66 -12.68 23.22
C GLN A 151 5.30 -13.23 23.67
N ARG A 152 4.23 -12.44 23.61
CA ARG A 152 2.86 -12.90 23.91
C ARG A 152 2.38 -13.97 22.94
N ALA A 153 2.74 -13.89 21.66
CA ALA A 153 2.37 -14.88 20.67
C ALA A 153 3.13 -16.20 20.86
N TYR A 154 4.42 -16.15 21.22
CA TYR A 154 5.24 -17.34 21.46
C TYR A 154 4.85 -18.12 22.73
N LEU A 155 4.36 -17.42 23.76
CA LEU A 155 3.97 -18.02 25.05
C LEU A 155 2.53 -18.56 25.08
N ARG A 156 1.75 -18.36 24.01
CA ARG A 156 0.41 -18.96 23.84
C ARG A 156 0.52 -20.35 23.23
#